data_AF-A0A2M7U5F9-F1
#
_entry.id   AF-A0A2M7U5F9-F1
#
_cell.length_a   1.000
_cell.length_b   1.000
_cell.length_c   1.000
_cell.angle_alpha   90.00
_cell.angle_beta   90.00
_cell.angle_gamma   90.00
#
_symmetry.space_group_name_H-M   'P 1'
#
loop_
_entity.id
_entity.type
_entity.pdbx_description
1 polymer ?
#
loop_
_entity_poly.entity_id
_entity_poly.type
_entity_poly.pdbx_seq_one_letter_code
_entity_poly.pdbx_strand_id
1 'polypeptide(L)'
;MAKSGAQKSNLMKSIGPGLIWAGAAIGVSHLVQSTRAGAIYGFGLIWVLIVANLFKYPAFEFGPRYAAATGESLLEGYQKLGKWALVIFIVMTFGTMFSIQAAVTVVAAGLAGQLFGIALTPAIWSAILLGFCMVVLMVGRYPLLDMLTKIIIVILAISTIVAVVAAFSHGAT
;
A
#
# COMPACT_ATOMS: atom_id res chain seq x y z
N MET A 1 21.38 -25.67 32.09
CA MET A 1 22.08 -24.72 31.18
C MET A 1 21.66 -25.02 29.74
N ALA A 2 20.62 -24.35 29.23
CA ALA A 2 20.16 -24.53 27.86
C ALA A 2 20.88 -23.53 26.95
N LYS A 3 21.51 -24.04 25.88
CA LYS A 3 22.29 -23.26 24.91
C LYS A 3 21.36 -22.32 24.13
N SER A 4 21.46 -21.02 24.42
CA SER A 4 20.90 -19.95 23.58
C SER A 4 21.75 -19.83 22.30
N GLY A 5 21.40 -20.61 21.29
CA GLY A 5 21.91 -20.42 19.93
C GLY A 5 21.22 -19.21 19.31
N ALA A 6 21.91 -18.07 19.22
CA ALA A 6 21.43 -16.91 18.49
C ALA A 6 21.25 -17.30 17.01
N GLN A 7 19.99 -17.50 16.61
CA GLN A 7 19.60 -17.78 15.23
C GLN A 7 19.91 -16.51 14.41
N LYS A 8 20.97 -16.54 13.58
CA LYS A 8 21.22 -15.50 12.57
C LYS A 8 20.02 -15.49 11.62
N SER A 9 19.04 -14.63 11.88
CA SER A 9 18.01 -14.28 10.91
C SER A 9 18.73 -13.76 9.67
N ASN A 10 18.64 -14.49 8.56
CA ASN A 10 19.11 -13.98 7.28
C ASN A 10 18.22 -12.77 6.96
N LEU A 11 18.72 -11.55 7.23
CA LEU A 11 18.05 -10.28 6.95
C LEU A 11 17.44 -10.27 5.53
N MET A 12 18.14 -10.89 4.58
CA MET A 12 17.70 -11.10 3.20
C MET A 12 16.35 -11.85 3.07
N LYS A 13 16.07 -12.82 3.93
CA LYS A 13 14.81 -13.58 3.96
C LYS A 13 13.67 -12.79 4.61
N SER A 14 13.99 -11.80 5.45
CA SER A 14 13.01 -10.92 6.11
C SER A 14 12.55 -9.77 5.20
N ILE A 15 13.36 -9.39 4.21
CA ILE A 15 13.05 -8.29 3.28
C ILE A 15 11.86 -8.63 2.36
N GLY A 16 11.74 -9.89 1.92
CA GLY A 16 10.68 -10.30 0.97
C GLY A 16 9.25 -10.01 1.46
N PRO A 17 8.83 -10.57 2.62
CA PRO A 17 7.53 -10.27 3.21
C PRO A 17 7.36 -8.79 3.55
N GLY A 18 8.42 -8.12 4.01
CA GLY A 18 8.40 -6.69 4.35
C GLY A 18 8.15 -5.78 3.14
N LEU A 19 8.71 -6.11 1.98
CA LEU A 19 8.50 -5.35 0.74
C LEU A 19 7.05 -5.45 0.25
N ILE A 20 6.46 -6.65 0.33
CA ILE A 20 5.04 -6.86 -0.01
C ILE A 20 4.16 -6.05 0.93
N TRP A 21 4.47 -6.05 2.22
CA TRP A 21 3.76 -5.26 3.22
C TRP A 21 3.89 -3.75 2.99
N ALA A 22 5.08 -3.26 2.67
CA ALA A 22 5.32 -1.87 2.32
C ALA A 22 4.55 -1.47 1.05
N GLY A 23 4.51 -2.36 0.07
CA GLY A 23 3.73 -2.20 -1.14
C GLY A 23 2.24 -2.05 -0.94
N ALA A 24 1.66 -2.96 -0.16
CA ALA A 24 0.25 -2.89 0.21
C ALA A 24 -0.08 -1.62 1.02
N ALA A 25 0.90 -1.06 1.72
CA ALA A 25 0.76 0.15 2.53
C ALA A 25 0.86 1.47 1.74
N ILE A 26 1.52 1.46 0.58
CA ILE A 26 1.73 2.65 -0.26
C ILE A 26 0.65 2.70 -1.32
N GLY A 27 -0.31 3.61 -1.14
CA GLY A 27 -1.43 3.79 -2.06
C GLY A 27 -1.57 5.21 -2.60
N VAL A 28 -2.74 5.49 -3.18
CA VAL A 28 -3.11 6.79 -3.77
C VAL A 28 -2.92 7.97 -2.81
N SER A 29 -3.13 7.76 -1.51
CA SER A 29 -2.89 8.78 -0.50
C SER A 29 -1.44 9.27 -0.48
N HIS A 30 -0.47 8.38 -0.70
CA HIS A 30 0.95 8.74 -0.65
C HIS A 30 1.43 9.26 -2.02
N LEU A 31 0.92 8.69 -3.12
CA LEU A 31 1.40 9.02 -4.46
C LEU A 31 0.74 10.23 -5.09
N VAL A 32 -0.55 10.42 -4.84
CA VAL A 32 -1.33 11.51 -5.47
C VAL A 32 -1.65 12.59 -4.46
N GLN A 33 -2.11 12.23 -3.25
CA GLN A 33 -2.49 13.24 -2.27
C GLN A 33 -1.26 13.89 -1.62
N SER A 34 -0.23 13.15 -1.22
CA SER A 34 0.97 13.77 -0.64
C SER A 34 1.76 14.60 -1.65
N THR A 35 1.85 14.17 -2.93
CA THR A 35 2.51 14.95 -3.98
C THR A 35 1.74 16.23 -4.28
N ARG A 36 0.40 16.14 -4.38
CA ARG A 36 -0.48 17.32 -4.50
C ARG A 36 -0.35 18.25 -3.30
N ALA A 37 -0.33 17.70 -2.08
CA ALA A 37 -0.16 18.49 -0.87
C ALA A 37 1.20 19.19 -0.83
N GLY A 38 2.28 18.51 -1.24
CA GLY A 38 3.60 19.12 -1.41
C GLY A 38 3.62 20.22 -2.48
N ALA A 39 2.90 20.05 -3.59
CA ALA A 39 2.81 21.07 -4.62
C ALA A 39 2.02 22.32 -4.16
N ILE A 40 0.97 22.14 -3.36
CA ILE A 40 0.10 23.24 -2.89
C ILE A 40 0.67 23.94 -1.66
N TYR A 41 1.23 23.18 -0.71
CA TYR A 41 1.65 23.69 0.60
C TYR A 41 3.16 23.69 0.81
N GLY A 42 3.95 23.26 -0.19
CA GLY A 42 5.40 23.12 -0.08
C GLY A 42 5.78 22.23 1.11
N PHE A 43 6.75 22.70 1.88
CA PHE A 43 7.22 22.03 3.10
C PHE A 43 6.37 22.32 4.35
N GLY A 44 5.31 23.13 4.25
CA GLY A 44 4.48 23.55 5.40
C GLY A 44 3.76 22.41 6.11
N LEU A 45 3.58 21.27 5.45
CA LEU A 45 2.91 20.08 6.00
C LEU A 45 3.86 18.95 6.45
N ILE A 46 5.18 19.17 6.50
CA ILE A 46 6.14 18.15 6.97
C ILE A 46 5.79 17.66 8.38
N TRP A 47 5.39 18.56 9.29
CA TRP A 47 5.05 18.19 10.66
C TRP A 47 3.84 17.23 10.69
N VAL A 48 2.87 17.38 9.77
CA VAL A 48 1.73 16.48 9.64
C VAL A 48 2.19 15.10 9.22
N LEU A 49 3.17 14.99 8.32
CA LEU A 49 3.78 13.71 7.95
C LEU A 49 4.43 13.02 9.16
N ILE A 50 5.16 13.75 10.00
CA ILE A 50 5.79 13.19 11.21
C ILE A 50 4.71 12.64 12.15
N VAL A 51 3.70 13.47 12.45
CA VAL A 51 2.59 13.08 13.34
C VAL A 51 1.82 11.88 12.78
N ALA A 52 1.49 11.90 11.50
CA ALA A 52 0.78 10.80 10.85
C ALA A 52 1.57 9.48 10.93
N ASN A 53 2.88 9.51 10.70
CA ASN A 53 3.72 8.32 10.81
C ASN A 53 3.85 7.83 12.27
N LEU A 54 3.94 8.75 13.24
CA LEU A 54 4.01 8.41 14.66
C LEU A 54 2.77 7.64 15.11
N PHE A 55 1.57 8.10 14.73
CA PHE A 55 0.32 7.41 15.07
C PHE A 55 0.07 6.16 14.23
N LYS A 56 0.54 6.13 12.98
CA LYS A 56 0.37 4.99 12.08
C LYS A 56 1.26 3.82 12.49
N TYR A 57 2.47 4.09 12.95
CA TYR A 57 3.48 3.07 13.21
C TYR A 57 3.03 1.95 14.16
N PRO A 58 2.43 2.22 15.34
CA PRO A 58 1.98 1.18 16.25
C PRO A 58 0.98 0.22 15.59
N ALA A 59 0.01 0.76 14.84
CA ALA A 59 -0.99 -0.05 14.15
C ALA A 59 -0.35 -0.98 13.10
N PHE A 60 0.71 -0.53 12.43
CA PHE A 60 1.46 -1.30 11.43
C PHE A 60 2.43 -2.30 12.06
N GLU A 61 2.96 -2.03 13.25
CA GLU A 61 3.86 -2.94 13.98
C GLU A 61 3.07 -4.08 14.64
N PHE A 62 1.95 -3.78 15.31
CA PHE A 62 1.24 -4.76 16.13
C PHE A 62 0.66 -5.92 15.33
N GLY A 63 0.20 -5.69 14.10
CA GLY A 63 -0.38 -6.73 13.25
C GLY A 63 0.60 -7.87 12.94
N PRO A 64 1.71 -7.58 12.23
CA PRO A 64 2.76 -8.55 11.95
C PRO A 64 3.39 -9.13 13.22
N ARG A 65 3.58 -8.31 14.27
CA ARG A 65 4.15 -8.76 15.54
C ARG A 65 3.25 -9.77 16.25
N TYR A 66 1.93 -9.55 16.24
CA TYR A 66 0.96 -10.50 16.76
C TYR A 66 1.07 -11.83 16.02
N ALA A 67 0.97 -11.81 14.69
CA ALA A 67 1.03 -13.02 13.88
C ALA A 67 2.36 -13.78 14.02
N ALA A 68 3.47 -13.07 14.14
CA ALA A 68 4.79 -13.67 14.37
C ALA A 68 4.94 -14.28 15.77
N ALA A 69 4.34 -13.68 16.80
CA ALA A 69 4.45 -14.13 18.18
C ALA A 69 3.50 -15.29 18.51
N THR A 70 2.30 -15.33 17.92
CA THR A 70 1.27 -16.34 18.21
C THR A 70 1.22 -17.46 17.18
N GLY A 71 1.71 -17.22 15.95
CA GLY A 71 1.51 -18.11 14.82
C GLY A 71 0.09 -18.08 14.25
N GLU A 72 -0.77 -17.17 14.75
CA GLU A 72 -2.17 -17.04 14.36
C GLU A 72 -2.39 -15.82 13.47
N SER A 73 -3.39 -15.88 12.61
CA SER A 73 -3.89 -14.73 11.86
C SER A 73 -4.57 -13.71 12.77
N LEU A 74 -4.63 -12.46 12.32
CA LEU A 74 -5.35 -11.40 13.05
C LEU A 74 -6.85 -11.71 13.21
N LEU A 75 -7.44 -12.44 12.26
CA LEU A 75 -8.84 -12.83 12.33
C LEU A 75 -9.08 -13.87 13.42
N GLU A 76 -8.19 -14.85 13.56
CA GLU A 76 -8.20 -15.80 14.69
C GLU A 76 -8.01 -15.06 16.02
N GLY A 77 -7.15 -14.03 16.05
CA GLY A 77 -7.01 -13.13 17.20
C GLY A 77 -8.30 -12.41 17.56
N TYR A 78 -9.00 -11.83 16.58
CA TYR A 78 -10.31 -11.21 16.82
C TYR A 78 -11.36 -12.23 17.29
N GLN A 79 -11.32 -13.46 16.75
CA GLN A 79 -12.21 -14.52 17.20
C GLN A 79 -12.02 -14.86 18.68
N LYS A 80 -10.77 -14.83 19.19
CA LYS A 80 -10.47 -15.04 20.61
C LYS A 80 -11.00 -13.94 21.52
N LEU A 81 -11.08 -12.70 21.05
CA LEU A 81 -11.74 -11.61 21.78
C LEU A 81 -13.28 -11.80 21.84
N GLY A 82 -13.82 -12.56 20.90
CA GLY A 82 -15.24 -12.93 20.82
C GLY A 82 -15.86 -12.55 19.48
N LYS A 83 -17.05 -13.13 19.21
CA LYS A 83 -17.77 -12.92 17.94
C LYS A 83 -18.07 -11.45 17.62
N TRP A 84 -18.21 -10.60 18.64
CA TRP A 84 -18.44 -9.17 18.48
C TRP A 84 -17.30 -8.47 17.70
N ALA A 85 -16.05 -8.85 17.95
CA ALA A 85 -14.89 -8.26 17.28
C ALA A 85 -14.84 -8.63 15.80
N LEU A 86 -15.20 -9.88 15.45
CA LEU A 86 -15.34 -10.33 14.07
C LEU A 86 -16.46 -9.58 13.34
N VAL A 87 -17.60 -9.37 14.00
CA VAL A 87 -18.72 -8.61 13.41
C VAL A 87 -18.29 -7.18 13.12
N ILE A 88 -17.59 -6.51 14.06
CA ILE A 88 -17.06 -5.16 13.83
C ILE A 88 -16.08 -5.16 12.66
N PHE A 89 -15.15 -6.12 12.60
CA PHE A 89 -14.21 -6.26 11.49
C PHE A 89 -14.93 -6.39 10.14
N ILE A 90 -15.94 -7.26 10.05
CA ILE A 90 -16.73 -7.47 8.83
C ILE A 90 -17.46 -6.19 8.45
N VAL A 91 -18.17 -5.55 9.39
CA VAL A 91 -18.92 -4.31 9.14
C VAL A 91 -18.01 -3.18 8.67
N MET A 92 -16.86 -2.97 9.32
CA MET A 92 -15.90 -1.97 8.89
C MET A 92 -15.28 -2.29 7.52
N THR A 93 -14.93 -3.55 7.28
CA THR A 93 -14.35 -3.98 6.00
C THR A 93 -15.35 -3.77 4.86
N PHE A 94 -16.58 -4.27 5.00
CA PHE A 94 -17.63 -4.06 4.00
C PHE A 94 -18.00 -2.58 3.83
N GLY A 95 -18.06 -1.82 4.92
CA GLY A 95 -18.39 -0.40 4.89
C GLY A 95 -17.33 0.44 4.15
N THR A 96 -16.05 0.10 4.30
CA THR A 96 -14.95 0.88 3.73
C THR A 96 -14.49 0.40 2.35
N MET A 97 -14.68 -0.89 2.01
CA MET A 97 -14.08 -1.45 0.79
C MET A 97 -14.58 -0.78 -0.49
N PHE A 98 -15.86 -0.43 -0.57
CA PHE A 98 -16.41 0.24 -1.77
C PHE A 98 -15.85 1.64 -1.94
N SER A 99 -15.69 2.39 -0.83
CA SER A 99 -15.10 3.73 -0.86
C SER A 99 -13.62 3.69 -1.25
N ILE A 100 -12.86 2.76 -0.68
CA ILE A 100 -11.45 2.56 -1.02
C ILE A 100 -11.33 2.16 -2.49
N GLN A 101 -12.12 1.19 -2.94
CA GLN A 101 -12.09 0.71 -4.32
C GLN A 101 -12.46 1.82 -5.31
N ALA A 102 -13.53 2.58 -5.04
CA ALA A 102 -13.95 3.70 -5.88
C ALA A 102 -12.87 4.79 -5.96
N ALA A 103 -12.30 5.19 -4.82
CA ALA A 103 -11.26 6.21 -4.78
C ALA A 103 -10.01 5.78 -5.57
N VAL A 104 -9.54 4.55 -5.38
CA VAL A 104 -8.35 4.03 -6.08
C VAL A 104 -8.61 3.92 -7.58
N THR A 105 -9.77 3.37 -7.98
CA THR A 105 -10.11 3.18 -9.39
C THR A 105 -10.27 4.50 -10.13
N VAL A 106 -10.98 5.49 -9.55
CA VAL A 106 -11.20 6.79 -10.22
C VAL A 106 -9.89 7.54 -10.41
N VAL A 107 -9.01 7.54 -9.42
CA VAL A 107 -7.71 8.21 -9.53
C VAL A 107 -6.82 7.51 -10.55
N ALA A 108 -6.78 6.17 -10.56
CA ALA A 108 -6.05 5.41 -11.57
C ALA A 108 -6.60 5.65 -12.98
N ALA A 109 -7.93 5.70 -13.14
CA ALA A 109 -8.59 6.00 -14.41
C ALA A 109 -8.26 7.42 -14.92
N GLY A 110 -8.25 8.41 -14.03
CA GLY A 110 -7.85 9.77 -14.37
C GLY A 110 -6.41 9.86 -14.85
N LEU A 111 -5.49 9.19 -14.15
CA LEU A 111 -4.08 9.11 -14.56
C LEU A 111 -3.91 8.36 -15.89
N ALA A 112 -4.65 7.27 -16.11
CA ALA A 112 -4.61 6.53 -17.37
C ALA A 112 -5.06 7.40 -18.56
N GLY A 113 -6.15 8.15 -18.40
CA GLY A 113 -6.61 9.10 -19.42
C GLY A 113 -5.57 10.16 -19.77
N GLN A 114 -4.87 10.69 -18.76
CA GLN A 114 -3.78 11.65 -18.99
C GLN A 114 -2.55 11.01 -19.64
N LEU A 115 -2.19 9.79 -19.24
CA LEU A 115 -1.00 9.09 -19.71
C LEU A 115 -1.13 8.65 -21.17
N PHE A 116 -2.27 8.08 -21.55
CA PHE A 116 -2.48 7.57 -22.91
C PHE A 116 -3.06 8.61 -23.87
N GLY A 117 -3.52 9.77 -23.36
CA GLY A 117 -4.11 10.84 -24.18
C GLY A 117 -5.40 10.46 -24.90
N ILE A 118 -6.03 9.34 -24.52
CA ILE A 118 -7.27 8.87 -25.13
C ILE A 118 -8.45 9.49 -24.39
N ALA A 119 -9.28 10.22 -25.13
CA ALA A 119 -10.48 10.91 -24.62
C ALA A 119 -11.63 9.92 -24.31
N LEU A 120 -11.41 9.00 -23.38
CA LEU A 120 -12.46 8.16 -22.80
C LEU A 120 -12.98 8.78 -21.50
N THR A 121 -14.24 8.48 -21.18
CA THR A 121 -14.79 8.90 -19.89
C THR A 121 -14.11 8.15 -18.74
N PRO A 122 -14.00 8.75 -17.54
CA PRO A 122 -13.44 8.07 -16.36
C PRO A 122 -14.12 6.74 -16.04
N ALA A 123 -15.42 6.62 -16.34
CA ALA A 123 -16.18 5.38 -16.17
C ALA A 123 -15.68 4.25 -17.07
N ILE A 124 -15.39 4.54 -18.35
CA ILE A 124 -14.86 3.55 -19.30
C ILE A 124 -13.44 3.14 -18.89
N TRP A 125 -12.58 4.09 -18.55
CA TRP A 125 -11.24 3.79 -18.02
C TRP A 125 -11.29 2.92 -16.76
N SER A 126 -12.21 3.23 -15.85
CA SER A 126 -12.45 2.43 -14.64
C SER A 126 -12.87 1.00 -14.97
N ALA A 127 -13.79 0.83 -15.92
CA ALA A 127 -14.25 -0.50 -16.35
C ALA A 127 -13.11 -1.31 -17.00
N ILE A 128 -12.30 -0.68 -17.86
CA ILE A 128 -11.13 -1.31 -18.48
C ILE A 128 -10.13 -1.77 -17.41
N LEU A 129 -9.78 -0.89 -16.47
CA LEU A 129 -8.83 -1.20 -15.40
C LEU A 129 -9.33 -2.33 -14.50
N LEU A 130 -10.59 -2.27 -14.05
CA LEU A 130 -11.18 -3.32 -13.22
C LEU A 130 -11.28 -4.65 -13.97
N GLY A 131 -11.66 -4.62 -15.25
CA GLY A 131 -11.68 -5.81 -16.11
C GLY A 131 -10.29 -6.43 -16.26
N PHE A 132 -9.27 -5.62 -16.49
CA PHE A 132 -7.88 -6.08 -16.55
C PHE A 132 -7.44 -6.71 -15.23
N CYS A 133 -7.67 -6.05 -14.10
CA CYS A 133 -7.36 -6.61 -12.77
C CYS A 133 -8.10 -7.94 -12.52
N MET A 134 -9.36 -8.04 -12.94
CA MET A 134 -10.14 -9.28 -12.82
C MET A 134 -9.52 -10.42 -13.64
N VAL A 135 -9.13 -10.17 -14.89
CA VAL A 135 -8.45 -11.17 -15.73
C VAL A 135 -7.13 -11.63 -15.10
N VAL A 136 -6.32 -10.70 -14.59
CA VAL A 136 -5.04 -11.02 -13.92
C VAL A 136 -5.28 -11.92 -12.70
N LEU A 137 -6.31 -11.63 -11.89
CA LEU A 137 -6.66 -12.42 -10.72
C LEU A 137 -7.19 -13.82 -11.09
N MET A 138 -8.01 -13.91 -12.14
CA MET A 138 -8.57 -15.19 -12.61
C MET A 138 -7.50 -16.12 -13.19
N VAL A 139 -6.56 -15.59 -13.99
CA VAL A 139 -5.53 -16.39 -14.67
C VAL A 139 -4.33 -16.68 -13.77
N GLY A 140 -3.79 -15.66 -13.10
CA GLY A 140 -2.49 -15.73 -12.44
C GLY A 140 -2.50 -16.16 -10.98
N ARG A 141 -3.68 -16.16 -10.34
CA ARG A 141 -3.84 -16.39 -8.88
C ARG A 141 -2.92 -15.46 -8.05
N TYR A 142 -2.78 -15.75 -6.76
CA TYR A 142 -1.95 -14.97 -5.83
C TYR A 142 -0.45 -14.81 -6.23
N PRO A 143 0.24 -15.82 -6.80
CA PRO A 143 1.67 -15.69 -7.11
C PRO A 143 1.99 -14.64 -8.19
N LEU A 144 1.16 -14.52 -9.23
CA LEU A 144 1.34 -13.50 -10.26
C LEU A 144 1.13 -12.09 -9.67
N LEU A 145 0.08 -11.93 -8.87
CA LEU A 145 -0.22 -10.67 -8.19
C LEU A 145 0.94 -10.23 -7.29
N ASP A 146 1.49 -11.17 -6.52
CA ASP A 146 2.63 -10.94 -5.63
C ASP A 146 3.88 -10.50 -6.41
N MET A 147 4.18 -11.17 -7.53
CA MET A 147 5.31 -10.81 -8.39
C MET A 147 5.14 -9.42 -9.01
N LEU A 148 3.98 -9.12 -9.61
CA LEU A 148 3.69 -7.83 -10.24
C LEU A 148 3.77 -6.69 -9.22
N THR A 149 3.21 -6.90 -8.03
CA THR A 149 3.22 -5.92 -6.94
C THR A 149 4.65 -5.54 -6.56
N LYS A 150 5.55 -6.52 -6.37
CA LYS A 150 6.97 -6.25 -6.08
C LYS A 150 7.64 -5.43 -7.17
N ILE A 151 7.42 -5.78 -8.44
CA ILE A 151 7.99 -5.06 -9.58
C ILE A 151 7.52 -3.60 -9.59
N ILE A 152 6.21 -3.37 -9.43
CA ILE A 152 5.61 -2.02 -9.44
C ILE A 152 6.20 -1.16 -8.32
N ILE A 153 6.35 -1.70 -7.11
CA ILE A 153 6.91 -0.95 -5.96
C ILE A 153 8.36 -0.56 -6.20
N VAL A 154 9.16 -1.47 -6.76
CA VAL A 154 10.58 -1.19 -7.04
C VAL A 154 10.68 -0.08 -8.09
N ILE A 155 9.91 -0.16 -9.18
CA ILE A 155 9.87 0.88 -10.21
C ILE A 155 9.43 2.21 -9.61
N LEU A 156 8.39 2.20 -8.76
CA LEU A 156 7.86 3.39 -8.09
C LEU A 156 8.89 4.04 -7.15
N ALA A 157 9.63 3.24 -6.39
CA ALA A 157 10.67 3.74 -5.50
C ALA A 157 11.79 4.40 -6.31
N ILE A 158 12.26 3.74 -7.37
CA ILE A 158 13.31 4.29 -8.26
C ILE A 158 12.82 5.58 -8.93
N SER A 159 11.61 5.60 -9.49
CA SER A 159 11.07 6.78 -10.17
C SER A 159 10.89 7.96 -9.21
N THR A 160 10.51 7.70 -7.96
CA THR A 160 10.42 8.74 -6.92
C THR A 160 11.79 9.34 -6.61
N ILE A 161 12.83 8.50 -6.47
CA ILE A 161 14.21 8.99 -6.24
C ILE A 161 14.67 9.83 -7.43
N VAL A 162 14.45 9.35 -8.66
CA VAL A 162 14.79 10.10 -9.89
C VAL A 162 14.06 11.44 -9.94
N ALA A 163 12.76 11.47 -9.61
CA ALA A 163 11.98 12.70 -9.58
C ALA A 163 12.52 13.70 -8.55
N VAL A 164 12.92 13.24 -7.37
CA VAL A 164 13.54 14.08 -6.33
C VAL A 164 14.88 14.64 -6.81
N VAL A 165 15.75 13.81 -7.37
CA VAL A 165 17.06 14.26 -7.91
C VAL A 165 16.86 15.26 -9.05
N ALA A 166 15.93 15.00 -9.97
CA ALA A 166 15.61 15.89 -11.06
C ALA A 166 15.04 17.24 -10.58
N ALA A 167 14.22 17.23 -9.52
CA ALA A 167 13.69 18.43 -8.90
C ALA A 167 14.81 19.28 -8.29
N PHE A 168 15.82 18.68 -7.66
CA PHE A 168 16.98 19.43 -7.15
C PHE A 168 17.90 19.94 -8.26
N SER A 169 18.03 19.22 -9.38
CA SER A 169 18.89 19.65 -10.49
C SER A 169 18.26 20.74 -11.36
N HIS A 170 16.93 20.78 -11.49
CA HIS A 170 16.21 21.79 -12.28
C HIS A 170 15.56 22.89 -11.42
N GLY A 171 15.43 22.70 -10.11
CA GLY A 171 14.80 23.64 -9.18
C GLY A 171 15.73 24.72 -8.60
N ALA A 172 16.94 24.88 -9.14
CA ALA A 172 17.90 25.92 -8.73
C ALA A 172 17.77 27.23 -9.54
N THR A 173 16.60 27.49 -10.14
CA THR A 173 16.23 28.77 -10.78
C THR A 173 14.93 29.29 -10.19
#